data_AF-A0A6B2LSC6-F1
#
_entry.id   AF-A0A6B2LSC6-F1
#
_cell.length_a   1.000
_cell.length_b   1.000
_cell.length_c   1.000
_cell.angle_alpha   90.00
_cell.angle_beta   90.00
_cell.angle_gamma   90.00
#
_symmetry.space_group_name_H-M   'P 1'
#
loop_
_entity.id
_entity.type
_entity.pdbx_description
1 polymer ?
#
loop_
_entity_poly.entity_id
_entity_poly.type
_entity_poly.pdbx_seq_one_letter_code
_entity_poly.pdbx_strand_id
1 'polypeptide(L)' 'MEHFLKKVRFFLHPSFAPFHIVDVVSSPFQISRFGWGEFPLRIQLHFIDPKNKPINVIHHLKLDFSDSIMP' A
#
# COMPACT_ATOMS: atom_id res chain seq x y z
N MET A 1 -17.45 3.78 14.04
CA MET A 1 -15.99 3.75 13.80
C MET A 1 -15.63 4.97 12.97
N GLU A 2 -15.08 6.00 13.59
CA GLU A 2 -14.68 7.22 12.89
C GLU A 2 -13.53 6.89 11.92
N HIS A 3 -13.77 7.13 10.64
CA HIS A 3 -12.74 7.03 9.61
C HIS A 3 -12.05 8.38 9.52
N PHE A 4 -10.81 8.50 10.00
CA PHE A 4 -10.02 9.74 9.86
C PHE A 4 -9.37 9.87 8.48
N LEU A 5 -9.32 8.77 7.73
CA LEU A 5 -8.72 8.68 6.41
C LEU A 5 -9.77 8.82 5.31
N LYS A 6 -9.51 9.74 4.37
CA LYS A 6 -10.24 9.90 3.10
C LYS A 6 -9.83 8.84 2.10
N LYS A 7 -8.54 8.50 2.03
CA LYS A 7 -7.99 7.43 1.18
C LYS A 7 -6.57 7.06 1.60
N VAL A 8 -6.13 5.88 1.17
CA VAL A 8 -4.74 5.44 1.22
C VAL A 8 -4.24 5.22 -0.20
N ARG A 9 -3.11 5.84 -0.55
CA ARG A 9 -2.46 5.70 -1.85
C ARG A 9 -1.22 4.83 -1.72
N PHE A 10 -1.17 3.74 -2.47
CA PHE A 10 -0.02 2.84 -2.54
C PHE A 10 0.79 3.13 -3.80
N PHE A 11 2.10 3.33 -3.64
CA PHE A 11 3.05 3.50 -4.73
C PHE A 11 3.91 2.23 -4.84
N LEU A 12 3.46 1.30 -5.68
CA LEU A 12 4.16 0.07 -6.02
C LEU A 12 5.45 0.36 -6.80
N HIS A 13 6.30 -0.65 -6.90
CA HIS A 13 7.48 -0.61 -7.77
C HIS A 13 7.09 -0.32 -9.24
N PRO A 14 7.89 0.42 -10.02
CA PRO A 14 7.59 0.75 -11.42
C PRO A 14 7.31 -0.45 -12.34
N SER A 15 7.76 -1.66 -11.99
CA SER A 15 7.43 -2.89 -12.72
C SER A 15 5.92 -3.22 -12.74
N PHE A 16 5.13 -2.62 -11.86
CA PHE A 16 3.66 -2.71 -11.87
C PHE A 16 3.00 -1.70 -12.80
N ALA A 17 3.78 -0.92 -13.57
CA ALA A 17 3.24 0.01 -14.54
C ALA A 17 2.33 -0.71 -15.57
N PRO A 18 1.25 -0.05 -16.02
CA PRO A 18 0.86 1.34 -15.70
C PRO A 18 0.15 1.49 -14.34
N PHE A 19 -0.25 0.40 -13.67
CA PHE A 19 -1.08 0.40 -12.46
C PHE A 19 -0.28 0.38 -11.13
N HIS A 20 0.88 1.02 -11.13
CA HIS A 20 1.78 1.06 -9.97
C HIS A 20 1.35 2.09 -8.90
N ILE A 21 0.35 2.93 -9.17
CA ILE A 21 -0.24 3.85 -8.19
C ILE A 21 -1.69 3.43 -7.97
N VAL A 22 -2.04 3.10 -6.73
CA VAL A 22 -3.38 2.57 -6.38
C VAL A 22 -3.97 3.39 -5.24
N ASP A 23 -5.15 3.96 -5.45
CA ASP A 23 -5.94 4.64 -4.41
C ASP A 23 -7.01 3.70 -3.85
N VAL A 24 -7.05 3.56 -2.52
CA VAL A 24 -8.11 2.85 -1.80
C VAL A 24 -8.87 3.86 -0.95
N VAL A 25 -10.15 4.06 -1.24
CA VAL A 25 -10.99 5.14 -0.68
C VAL A 25 -11.87 4.70 0.49
N SER A 26 -11.94 3.41 0.78
CA SER A 26 -12.75 2.84 1.87
C SER A 26 -11.99 1.75 2.61
N SER A 27 -12.32 1.56 3.88
CA SER A 27 -11.81 0.46 4.68
C SER A 27 -12.36 -0.88 4.18
N PRO A 28 -11.58 -1.98 4.19
CA PRO A 28 -10.18 -2.07 4.62
C PRO A 28 -9.19 -1.51 3.58
N PHE A 29 -8.20 -0.74 4.04
CA PHE A 29 -7.16 -0.15 3.19
C PHE A 29 -6.07 -1.18 2.84
N GLN A 30 -6.41 -2.12 1.96
CA GLN A 30 -5.54 -3.22 1.56
C GLN A 30 -5.44 -3.35 0.03
N ILE A 31 -4.31 -3.88 -0.43
CA ILE A 31 -4.10 -4.26 -1.82
C ILE A 31 -3.41 -5.63 -1.88
N SER A 32 -3.76 -6.43 -2.89
CA SER A 32 -3.13 -7.73 -3.16
C SER A 32 -2.61 -7.75 -4.59
N ARG A 33 -1.36 -8.16 -4.79
CA ARG A 33 -0.69 -8.26 -6.09
C ARG A 33 0.29 -9.43 -6.08
N PHE A 34 0.44 -10.11 -7.21
CA PHE A 34 1.52 -11.07 -7.41
C PHE A 34 2.82 -10.33 -7.69
N GLY A 35 3.92 -10.79 -7.11
CA GLY A 35 5.23 -10.19 -7.26
C GLY A 35 6.33 -11.15 -6.85
N TRP A 36 7.54 -10.88 -7.34
CA TRP A 36 8.72 -11.70 -7.12
C TRP A 36 9.83 -10.95 -6.37
N GLY A 37 9.64 -9.65 -6.12
CA GLY A 37 10.65 -8.79 -5.51
C GLY A 37 10.16 -8.10 -4.25
N GLU A 38 11.10 -7.91 -3.33
CA GLU A 38 10.98 -7.03 -2.18
C GLU A 38 11.35 -5.59 -2.56
N PHE A 39 10.63 -4.60 -2.04
CA PHE A 39 10.93 -3.20 -2.33
C PHE A 39 10.35 -2.27 -1.25
N PRO A 40 10.90 -1.05 -1.09
CA PRO A 40 10.29 -0.03 -0.25
C PRO A 40 8.98 0.45 -0.89
N LEU A 41 7.85 -0.01 -0.34
CA LEU A 41 6.51 0.42 -0.72
C LEU A 41 6.19 1.75 -0.03
N ARG A 42 6.04 2.82 -0.80
CA ARG A 42 5.55 4.09 -0.25
C ARG A 42 4.03 4.06 -0.16
N ILE A 43 3.52 4.35 1.03
CA ILE A 43 2.10 4.44 1.35
C ILE A 43 1.82 5.88 1.77
N GLN A 44 0.83 6.52 1.17
CA GLN A 44 0.43 7.89 1.49
C GLN A 44 -0.97 7.90 2.07
N LEU A 45 -1.09 8.36 3.32
CA LEU A 45 -2.33 8.50 4.06
C LEU A 45 -2.92 9.88 3.78
N HIS A 46 -4.14 9.93 3.26
CA HIS A 46 -4.89 11.18 3.08
C HIS A 46 -5.99 11.26 4.11
N PHE A 47 -6.03 12.34 4.89
CA PHE A 47 -7.03 12.55 5.93
C PHE A 47 -8.30 13.21 5.36
N ILE A 48 -9.42 13.04 6.07
CA ILE A 48 -10.67 13.73 5.75
C ILE A 48 -10.55 15.22 6.01
N ASP A 49 -9.97 15.60 7.15
CA ASP A 49 -9.73 17.01 7.48
C ASP A 49 -8.60 17.56 6.58
N PRO A 50 -8.87 18.57 5.73
CA PRO A 50 -7.89 19.16 4.83
C PRO A 50 -6.74 19.87 5.56
N LYS A 51 -6.87 20.20 6.86
CA LYS A 51 -5.78 20.75 7.67
C LYS A 51 -4.67 19.72 7.93
N ASN A 52 -5.03 18.44 7.92
CA ASN A 52 -4.09 17.34 8.10
C ASN A 52 -3.44 17.02 6.76
N LYS A 53 -2.18 17.44 6.60
CA LYS A 53 -1.37 17.16 5.41
C LYS A 53 -1.21 15.65 5.21
N PRO A 54 -1.16 15.15 3.96
CA PRO A 54 -0.91 13.74 3.72
C PRO A 54 0.41 13.27 4.33
N ILE A 55 0.40 12.09 4.96
CA ILE A 55 1.59 11.49 5.58
C ILE A 55 2.10 10.35 4.70
N ASN A 56 3.42 10.29 4.49
CA ASN A 56 4.06 9.16 3.82
C ASN A 56 4.60 8.18 4.86
N VAL A 57 4.36 6.89 4.62
CA VAL A 57 4.94 5.76 5.34
C VAL A 57 5.69 4.91 4.34
N ILE A 58 6.90 4.47 4.68
CA ILE A 58 7.65 3.50 3.88
C ILE A 58 7.54 2.14 4.56
N HIS A 59 6.91 1.19 3.87
CA HIS A 59 6.85 -0.20 4.30
C HIS A 59 7.81 -1.01 3.43
N HIS A 60 8.79 -1.68 4.03
CA HIS A 60 9.65 -2.59 3.28
C HIS A 60 8.90 -3.89 3.05
N LEU A 61 8.35 -4.06 1.83
CA LEU A 61 7.61 -5.26 1.46
C LEU A 61 8.57 -6.45 1.53
N LYS A 62 8.21 -7.45 2.34
CA LYS A 62 8.93 -8.72 2.48
C LYS A 62 8.14 -9.83 1.83
N LEU A 63 8.82 -10.67 1.07
CA LEU A 63 8.24 -11.90 0.56
C LEU A 63 8.53 -13.01 1.55
N ASP A 64 7.53 -13.85 1.78
CA ASP A 64 7.76 -15.07 2.52
C ASP A 64 8.42 -16.09 1.58
N PHE A 65 9.65 -16.45 1.92
CA PHE A 65 10.42 -17.49 1.24
C PHE A 65 10.49 -18.76 2.08
N SER A 66 9.77 -18.83 3.20
CA SER A 66 9.68 -20.09 3.93
C SER A 66 9.06 -21.14 2.99
N ASP A 67 9.75 -22.27 2.83
CA ASP A 67 9.33 -23.44 2.03
C ASP A 67 8.05 -24.12 2.56
N SER A 68 7.17 -23.37 3.21
CA SER A 68 5.88 -23.82 3.75
C SER A 68 4.85 -24.17 2.67
N ILE A 69 5.21 -24.02 1.39
CA ILE A 69 4.45 -24.51 0.24
C ILE A 69 5.25 -25.60 -0.47
N MET A 70 5.69 -26.61 0.28
CA MET A 70 5.66 -27.97 -0.25
C MET A 70 4.47 -28.69 0.42
N PRO A 71 3.43 -29.07 -0.35
CA PRO A 71 2.51 -30.11 0.13
C PRO A 71 3.25 -31.43 0.36
#